data_AF-A0A392LXT9-F1
#
_entry.id   AF-A0A392LXT9-F1
#
_cell.length_a   1.000
_cell.length_b   1.000
_cell.length_c   1.000
_cell.angle_alpha   90.00
_cell.angle_beta   90.00
_cell.angle_gamma   90.00
#
_symmetry.space_group_name_H-M   'P 1'
#
loop_
_entity.id
_entity.type
_entity.pdbx_description
1 polymer ?
#
loop_
_entity_poly.entity_id
_entity_poly.type
_entity_poly.pdbx_seq_one_letter_code
_entity_poly.pdbx_strand_id
1 'polypeptide(L)'
;MEGIELNESNEDFRNTILSQFGNSTNQSHQHLCSVIGCISQVIKRHNLPSSPVVYLAYTIYSLKIISTETNPESLLFNVLFTILSLVIVKVPVDVVRKTREFSSELVATVIVFPWISESAVVDGLKCLSHLFINGDDSVLPSDDSPLFNVLSRFLTDSRPDVMIR
;
A
#
# COMPACT_ATOMS: atom_id res chain seq x y z
N MET A 1 33.78 -14.87 -6.44
CA MET A 1 32.61 -14.76 -5.55
C MET A 1 32.43 -13.28 -5.31
N GLU A 2 31.73 -12.65 -6.24
CA GLU A 2 31.62 -11.19 -6.35
C GLU A 2 30.53 -10.75 -5.39
N GLY A 3 30.90 -9.92 -4.42
CA GLY A 3 29.98 -9.35 -3.45
C GLY A 3 29.05 -8.40 -4.18
N ILE A 4 27.74 -8.69 -4.11
CA ILE A 4 26.73 -7.73 -4.50
C ILE A 4 26.76 -6.63 -3.44
N GLU A 5 27.43 -5.52 -3.75
CA GLU A 5 27.27 -4.26 -3.01
C GLU A 5 25.81 -3.83 -3.17
N LEU A 6 25.00 -4.20 -2.18
CA LEU A 6 23.69 -3.59 -1.99
C LEU A 6 23.96 -2.12 -1.67
N ASN A 7 23.79 -1.27 -2.68
CA ASN A 7 23.81 0.18 -2.52
C ASN A 7 22.70 0.57 -1.54
N GLU A 8 23.04 0.61 -0.26
CA GLU A 8 22.24 1.13 0.84
C GLU A 8 22.06 2.62 0.62
N SER A 9 21.09 3.03 -0.20
CA SER A 9 20.45 4.33 0.03
C SER A 9 19.67 4.19 1.34
N ASN A 10 20.39 4.35 2.44
CA ASN A 10 20.03 4.10 3.83
C ASN A 10 19.00 5.11 4.39
N GLU A 11 18.13 5.64 3.52
CA GLU A 11 16.97 6.41 3.95
C GLU A 11 15.93 5.43 4.49
N ASP A 12 15.91 5.29 5.82
CA ASP A 12 14.85 4.58 6.53
C ASP A 12 13.50 5.15 6.07
N PHE A 13 12.66 4.31 5.47
CA PHE A 13 11.36 4.70 4.90
C PHE A 13 10.50 5.49 5.90
N ARG A 14 10.56 5.12 7.19
CA ARG A 14 9.93 5.87 8.28
C ARG A 14 10.44 7.30 8.35
N ASN A 15 11.74 7.53 8.26
CA ASN A 15 12.32 8.87 8.33
C ASN A 15 11.87 9.73 7.14
N THR A 16 11.72 9.16 5.94
CA THR A 16 11.13 9.88 4.80
C THR A 16 9.68 10.30 5.08
N ILE A 17 8.86 9.43 5.71
CA ILE A 17 7.48 9.79 6.08
C ILE A 17 7.48 10.87 7.17
N LEU A 18 8.32 10.73 8.20
CA LEU A 18 8.39 11.70 9.30
C LEU A 18 8.90 13.06 8.85
N SER A 19 9.83 13.12 7.90
CA SER A 19 10.32 14.40 7.37
C SER A 19 9.23 15.15 6.59
N GLN A 20 8.36 14.42 5.88
CA GLN A 20 7.26 15.01 5.11
C GLN A 20 6.06 15.40 5.99
N PHE A 21 5.70 14.55 6.95
CA PHE A 21 4.42 14.66 7.66
C PHE A 21 4.55 14.94 9.17
N GLY A 22 5.74 14.81 9.75
CA GLY A 22 5.95 14.84 11.20
C GLY A 22 5.63 16.18 11.88
N ASN A 23 5.72 17.29 11.14
CA ASN A 23 5.39 18.63 11.64
C ASN A 23 3.95 19.06 11.29
N SER A 24 3.16 18.19 10.67
CA SER A 24 1.81 18.55 10.24
C SER A 24 0.82 18.57 11.40
N THR A 25 -0.03 19.60 11.42
CA THR A 25 -1.19 19.69 12.33
C THR A 25 -2.42 18.95 11.80
N ASN A 26 -2.34 18.39 10.59
CA ASN A 26 -3.41 17.58 10.00
C ASN A 26 -3.51 16.23 10.73
N GLN A 27 -4.71 15.89 11.19
CA GLN A 27 -4.96 14.67 11.97
C GLN A 27 -4.59 13.39 11.19
N SER A 28 -4.89 13.31 9.89
CA SER A 28 -4.53 12.17 9.05
C SER A 28 -3.02 11.98 8.93
N HIS A 29 -2.25 13.08 8.85
CA HIS A 29 -0.79 13.02 8.84
C HIS A 29 -0.22 12.57 10.19
N GLN A 30 -0.82 13.01 11.30
CA GLN A 30 -0.42 12.55 12.64
C GLN A 30 -0.68 11.05 12.82
N HIS A 31 -1.82 10.55 12.35
CA HIS A 31 -2.13 9.12 12.36
C HIS A 31 -1.18 8.31 11.48
N LEU A 32 -0.85 8.83 10.28
CA LEU A 32 0.17 8.23 9.42
C LEU A 32 1.52 8.09 10.13
N CYS A 33 1.99 9.17 10.78
CA CYS A 33 3.23 9.18 11.56
C CYS A 33 3.18 8.21 12.76
N SER A 34 2.01 8.06 13.39
CA SER A 34 1.80 7.11 14.49
C SER A 34 1.90 5.65 14.00
N VAL A 35 1.13 5.29 12.96
CA VAL A 35 1.08 3.93 12.41
C VAL A 35 2.44 3.52 11.84
N ILE A 36 3.14 4.38 11.11
CA ILE A 36 4.49 4.05 10.61
C ILE A 36 5.49 3.86 11.77
N GLY A 37 5.32 4.60 12.87
CA GLY A 37 6.06 4.40 14.10
C GLY A 37 5.82 3.02 14.73
N CYS A 38 4.56 2.60 14.80
CA CYS A 38 4.17 1.27 15.27
C CYS A 38 4.76 0.16 14.39
N ILE A 39 4.64 0.26 13.07
CA ILE A 39 5.22 -0.72 12.13
C ILE A 39 6.74 -0.79 12.33
N SER A 40 7.43 0.35 12.38
CA SER A 40 8.88 0.40 12.62
C SER A 40 9.29 -0.24 13.94
N GLN A 41 8.50 -0.05 15.01
CA GLN A 41 8.76 -0.69 16.29
C GLN A 41 8.61 -2.21 16.21
N VAL A 42 7.60 -2.70 15.49
CA VAL A 42 7.41 -4.14 15.26
C VAL A 42 8.58 -4.71 14.47
N ILE A 43 8.98 -4.07 13.37
CA ILE A 43 10.16 -4.46 12.56
C ILE A 43 11.41 -4.59 13.45
N LYS A 44 11.66 -3.58 14.30
CA LYS A 44 12.79 -3.60 15.25
C LYS A 44 12.69 -4.72 16.28
N ARG A 45 11.50 -4.99 16.83
CA ARG A 45 11.28 -6.08 17.80
C ARG A 45 11.58 -7.46 17.20
N HIS A 46 11.37 -7.62 15.90
CA HIS A 46 11.66 -8.85 15.17
C HIS A 46 13.08 -8.92 14.60
N ASN A 47 13.95 -7.94 14.89
CA ASN A 47 15.32 -7.84 14.36
C ASN A 47 15.38 -7.89 12.82
N LEU A 48 14.37 -7.32 12.16
CA LEU A 48 14.29 -7.26 10.70
C LEU A 48 14.94 -5.96 10.19
N PRO A 49 15.47 -5.96 8.95
CA PRO A 49 16.04 -4.75 8.36
C PRO A 49 14.93 -3.71 8.12
N SER A 50 15.24 -2.44 8.36
CA SER A 50 14.33 -1.31 8.10
C SER A 50 14.31 -0.97 6.61
N SER A 51 13.84 -1.90 5.78
CA SER A 51 13.81 -1.77 4.32
C SER A 51 12.38 -1.59 3.80
N PRO A 52 12.20 -0.92 2.63
CA PRO A 52 10.89 -0.79 2.00
C PRO A 52 10.17 -2.13 1.79
N VAL A 53 10.91 -3.20 1.50
CA VAL A 53 10.38 -4.57 1.35
C VAL A 53 9.69 -5.02 2.65
N VAL A 54 10.33 -4.81 3.79
CA VAL A 54 9.78 -5.21 5.08
C VAL A 54 8.57 -4.34 5.45
N TYR A 55 8.64 -3.02 5.22
CA TYR A 55 7.48 -2.14 5.43
C TYR A 55 6.29 -2.53 4.54
N LEU A 56 6.53 -2.87 3.27
CA LEU A 56 5.49 -3.36 2.35
C LEU A 56 4.83 -4.63 2.92
N ALA A 57 5.63 -5.61 3.32
CA ALA A 57 5.12 -6.88 3.86
C ALA A 57 4.29 -6.68 5.14
N TYR A 58 4.76 -5.87 6.09
CA TYR A 58 4.00 -5.56 7.30
C TYR A 58 2.73 -4.78 7.01
N THR A 59 2.75 -3.85 6.06
CA THR A 59 1.57 -3.06 5.69
C THR A 59 0.49 -3.94 5.06
N ILE A 60 0.87 -4.82 4.11
CA ILE A 60 -0.03 -5.81 3.51
C ILE A 60 -0.60 -6.75 4.59
N TYR A 61 0.26 -7.23 5.49
CA TYR A 61 -0.17 -8.11 6.57
C TYR A 61 -1.14 -7.43 7.54
N SER A 62 -0.87 -6.18 7.95
CA SER A 62 -1.77 -5.38 8.76
C SER A 62 -3.11 -5.18 8.05
N LEU A 63 -3.10 -4.84 6.76
CA LEU A 63 -4.32 -4.69 5.95
C LEU A 63 -5.14 -5.98 5.93
N LYS A 64 -4.46 -7.14 5.76
CA LYS A 64 -5.11 -8.46 5.80
C LYS A 64 -5.79 -8.71 7.14
N ILE A 65 -5.11 -8.45 8.26
CA ILE A 65 -5.68 -8.68 9.59
C ILE A 65 -6.93 -7.84 9.78
N ILE A 66 -6.83 -6.52 9.58
CA ILE A 66 -7.94 -5.61 9.86
C ILE A 66 -9.13 -5.84 8.92
N SER A 67 -8.90 -6.37 7.71
CA SER A 67 -9.97 -6.74 6.77
C SER A 67 -10.87 -7.86 7.29
N THR A 68 -10.40 -8.64 8.27
CA THR A 68 -11.14 -9.76 8.87
C THR A 68 -11.79 -9.42 10.22
N GLU A 69 -11.57 -8.21 10.73
CA GLU A 69 -12.16 -7.78 12.00
C GLU A 69 -13.65 -7.44 11.85
N THR A 70 -14.43 -7.68 12.90
CA THR A 70 -15.89 -7.47 12.91
C THR A 70 -16.30 -5.99 12.94
N ASN A 71 -15.42 -5.10 13.40
CA ASN A 71 -15.65 -3.65 13.45
C ASN A 71 -14.33 -2.89 13.26
N PRO A 72 -13.76 -2.93 12.06
CA PRO A 72 -12.43 -2.38 11.82
C PRO A 72 -12.45 -0.86 11.79
N GLU A 73 -11.36 -0.25 12.25
CA GLU A 73 -11.20 1.21 12.25
C GLU A 73 -11.01 1.73 10.82
N SER A 74 -11.98 2.48 10.29
CA SER A 74 -11.94 3.02 8.92
C SER A 74 -10.71 3.91 8.66
N LEU A 75 -10.28 4.65 9.67
CA LEU A 75 -9.10 5.50 9.60
C LEU A 75 -7.80 4.71 9.41
N LEU A 76 -7.72 3.52 10.00
CA LEU A 76 -6.55 2.66 9.88
C LEU A 76 -6.40 2.11 8.46
N PHE A 77 -7.50 1.77 7.78
CA PHE A 77 -7.46 1.42 6.35
C PHE A 77 -6.88 2.56 5.52
N ASN A 78 -7.36 3.78 5.73
CA ASN A 78 -6.90 4.94 4.97
C ASN A 78 -5.39 5.14 5.13
N VAL A 79 -4.90 5.06 6.37
CA VAL A 79 -3.47 5.19 6.66
C VAL A 79 -2.67 4.05 6.04
N LEU A 80 -3.14 2.80 6.12
CA LEU A 80 -2.44 1.66 5.52
C LEU A 80 -2.39 1.76 3.99
N PHE A 81 -3.45 2.24 3.33
CA PHE A 81 -3.42 2.49 1.88
C PHE A 81 -2.43 3.59 1.51
N THR A 82 -2.37 4.68 2.28
CA THR A 82 -1.35 5.72 2.07
C THR A 82 0.07 5.18 2.27
N ILE A 83 0.31 4.37 3.31
CA ILE A 83 1.62 3.73 3.50
C ILE A 83 1.94 2.80 2.32
N LEU A 84 0.95 2.03 1.87
CA LEU A 84 1.10 1.09 0.76
C LEU A 84 1.45 1.80 -0.56
N SER A 85 0.76 2.90 -0.88
CA SER A 85 1.02 3.68 -2.09
C SER A 85 2.40 4.37 -2.06
N LEU A 86 2.89 4.75 -0.88
CA LEU A 86 4.22 5.35 -0.70
C LEU A 86 5.36 4.33 -0.68
N VAL A 87 5.14 3.14 -0.11
CA VAL A 87 6.20 2.13 0.03
C VAL A 87 6.39 1.33 -1.25
N ILE A 88 5.32 1.02 -1.98
CA ILE A 88 5.38 0.14 -3.16
C ILE A 88 6.31 0.68 -4.25
N VAL A 89 6.40 2.01 -4.41
CA VAL A 89 7.27 2.66 -5.40
C VAL A 89 8.76 2.60 -5.04
N LYS A 90 9.08 2.24 -3.80
CA LYS A 90 10.45 2.09 -3.29
C LYS A 90 10.90 0.63 -3.22
N VAL A 91 10.05 -0.32 -3.57
CA VAL A 91 10.33 -1.75 -3.51
C VAL A 91 10.85 -2.25 -4.86
N PRO A 92 11.89 -3.12 -4.88
CA PRO A 92 12.37 -3.74 -6.11
C PRO A 92 11.24 -4.44 -6.88
N VAL A 93 11.23 -4.26 -8.20
CA VAL A 93 10.19 -4.79 -9.10
C VAL A 93 9.99 -6.30 -8.96
N ASP A 94 11.07 -7.06 -8.75
CA ASP A 94 10.99 -8.51 -8.57
C ASP A 94 10.21 -8.91 -7.31
N VAL A 95 10.33 -8.11 -6.23
CA VAL A 95 9.59 -8.31 -4.99
C VAL A 95 8.12 -7.92 -5.17
N VAL A 96 7.83 -6.78 -5.81
CA VAL A 96 6.45 -6.35 -6.12
C VAL A 96 5.72 -7.45 -6.91
N ARG A 97 6.39 -8.05 -7.90
CA ARG A 97 5.84 -9.13 -8.71
C ARG A 97 5.53 -10.39 -7.89
N LYS A 98 6.41 -10.78 -6.95
CA LYS A 98 6.20 -11.95 -6.07
C LYS A 98 4.98 -11.78 -5.15
N THR A 99 4.64 -10.54 -4.79
CA THR A 99 3.49 -10.23 -3.94
C THR A 99 2.22 -9.90 -4.72
N ARG A 100 2.30 -9.81 -6.06
CA ARG A 100 1.24 -9.27 -6.94
C ARG A 100 -0.11 -9.94 -6.74
N GLU A 101 -0.19 -11.25 -6.91
CA GLU A 101 -1.45 -12.00 -6.90
C GLU A 101 -2.22 -11.75 -5.59
N PHE A 102 -1.60 -12.11 -4.46
CA PHE A 102 -2.19 -11.93 -3.14
C PHE A 102 -2.52 -10.45 -2.81
N SER A 103 -1.60 -9.53 -3.10
CA SER A 103 -1.79 -8.11 -2.73
C SER A 103 -2.85 -7.44 -3.59
N SER A 104 -2.95 -7.79 -4.87
CA SER A 104 -3.91 -7.21 -5.79
C SER A 104 -5.34 -7.61 -5.44
N GLU A 105 -5.57 -8.87 -5.09
CA GLU A 105 -6.88 -9.35 -4.63
C GLU A 105 -7.28 -8.71 -3.30
N LEU A 106 -6.36 -8.64 -2.34
CA LEU A 106 -6.61 -8.00 -1.05
C LEU A 106 -6.96 -6.51 -1.22
N VAL A 107 -6.15 -5.76 -1.96
CA VAL A 107 -6.40 -4.33 -2.20
C VAL A 107 -7.74 -4.14 -2.91
N ALA A 108 -8.02 -4.89 -3.98
CA ALA A 108 -9.28 -4.77 -4.72
C ALA A 108 -10.50 -5.08 -3.86
N THR A 109 -10.40 -6.08 -2.99
CA THR A 109 -11.47 -6.47 -2.06
C THR A 109 -11.75 -5.36 -1.05
N VAL A 110 -10.70 -4.76 -0.48
CA VAL A 110 -10.85 -3.78 0.59
C VAL A 110 -11.29 -2.42 0.05
N ILE A 111 -10.78 -1.94 -1.09
CA ILE A 111 -11.12 -0.60 -1.61
C ILE A 111 -12.61 -0.42 -1.97
N VAL A 112 -13.36 -1.50 -2.12
CA VAL A 112 -14.81 -1.45 -2.38
C VAL A 112 -15.67 -1.48 -1.12
N PHE A 113 -15.07 -1.51 0.06
CA PHE A 113 -15.82 -1.40 1.31
C PHE A 113 -16.46 0.00 1.42
N PRO A 114 -17.74 0.09 1.82
CA PRO A 114 -18.50 1.34 1.74
C PRO A 114 -18.03 2.44 2.71
N TRP A 115 -17.17 2.11 3.67
CA TRP A 115 -16.62 3.05 4.66
C TRP A 115 -15.18 3.51 4.35
N ILE A 116 -14.60 3.07 3.23
CA ILE A 116 -13.27 3.51 2.80
C ILE A 116 -13.38 4.93 2.24
N SER A 117 -12.44 5.81 2.60
CA SER A 117 -12.44 7.18 2.08
C SER A 117 -12.03 7.21 0.60
N GLU A 118 -12.45 8.25 -0.12
CA GLU A 118 -12.05 8.46 -1.51
C GLU A 118 -10.52 8.55 -1.66
N SER A 119 -9.83 9.20 -0.72
CA SER A 119 -8.36 9.27 -0.72
C SER A 119 -7.71 7.89 -0.62
N ALA A 120 -8.29 7.00 0.19
CA ALA A 120 -7.81 5.64 0.38
C ALA A 120 -8.10 4.76 -0.84
N VAL A 121 -9.24 4.97 -1.51
CA VAL A 121 -9.52 4.37 -2.82
C VAL A 121 -8.46 4.79 -3.83
N VAL A 122 -8.15 6.09 -3.92
CA VAL A 122 -7.12 6.61 -4.84
C VAL A 122 -5.76 6.00 -4.53
N ASP A 123 -5.37 5.91 -3.26
CA ASP A 123 -4.10 5.28 -2.86
C ASP A 123 -4.07 3.77 -3.13
N GLY A 124 -5.19 3.08 -2.95
CA GLY A 124 -5.35 1.67 -3.34
C GLY A 124 -5.25 1.46 -4.85
N LEU A 125 -5.84 2.34 -5.66
CA LEU A 125 -5.71 2.31 -7.12
C LEU A 125 -4.27 2.59 -7.58
N LYS A 126 -3.56 3.54 -6.95
CA LYS A 126 -2.12 3.75 -7.20
C LYS A 126 -1.34 2.47 -6.90
N CYS A 127 -1.63 1.80 -5.78
CA CYS A 127 -1.00 0.53 -5.44
C CYS A 127 -1.29 -0.54 -6.50
N LEU A 128 -2.54 -0.72 -6.92
CA LEU A 128 -2.91 -1.67 -7.98
C LEU A 128 -2.14 -1.35 -9.28
N SER A 129 -2.11 -0.09 -9.70
CA SER A 129 -1.34 0.35 -10.87
C SER A 129 0.12 -0.11 -10.81
N HIS A 130 0.80 0.11 -9.68
CA HIS A 130 2.18 -0.36 -9.48
C HIS A 130 2.33 -1.88 -9.46
N LEU A 131 1.32 -2.63 -9.00
CA LEU A 131 1.31 -4.11 -9.05
C LEU A 131 1.13 -4.64 -10.49
N PHE A 132 0.42 -3.91 -11.36
CA PHE A 132 0.13 -4.35 -12.74
C PHE A 132 1.14 -3.86 -13.79
N ILE A 133 1.70 -2.67 -13.65
CA ILE A 133 2.68 -2.11 -14.61
C ILE A 133 3.99 -2.93 -14.63
N ASN A 134 4.34 -3.56 -13.52
CA ASN A 134 5.63 -4.20 -13.29
C ASN A 134 5.66 -5.72 -13.59
N GLY A 135 4.73 -6.23 -14.40
CA GLY A 135 4.65 -7.66 -14.77
C GLY A 135 5.18 -7.95 -16.18
N ASP A 136 6.05 -8.97 -16.32
CA ASP A 136 6.60 -9.44 -17.61
C ASP A 136 5.51 -9.99 -18.56
N ASP A 137 4.37 -10.42 -18.02
CA ASP A 137 3.15 -10.67 -18.75
C ASP A 137 2.05 -9.80 -18.14
N SER A 138 1.59 -8.81 -18.89
CA SER A 138 0.38 -8.06 -18.61
C SER A 138 -0.84 -8.96 -18.84
N VAL A 139 -0.94 -10.08 -18.10
CA VAL A 139 -2.19 -10.80 -17.94
C VAL A 139 -3.05 -9.85 -17.11
N LEU A 140 -3.84 -9.06 -17.83
CA LEU A 140 -4.95 -8.34 -17.25
C LEU A 140 -5.79 -9.36 -16.46
N PRO A 141 -6.35 -8.95 -15.34
CA PRO A 141 -7.25 -9.82 -14.58
C PRO A 141 -8.33 -10.33 -15.54
N SER A 142 -8.64 -11.63 -15.50
CA SER A 142 -9.70 -12.18 -16.37
C SER A 142 -11.01 -11.41 -16.16
N ASP A 143 -11.88 -11.38 -17.17
CA ASP A 143 -13.16 -10.65 -17.08
C ASP A 143 -14.02 -11.11 -15.90
N ASP A 144 -13.87 -12.38 -15.48
CA ASP A 144 -14.55 -12.96 -14.32
C ASP A 144 -13.88 -12.66 -12.97
N SER A 145 -12.68 -12.06 -12.97
CA SER A 145 -11.94 -11.81 -11.74
C SER A 145 -12.59 -10.69 -10.91
N PRO A 146 -12.60 -10.82 -9.57
CA PRO A 146 -13.08 -9.76 -8.68
C PRO A 146 -12.40 -8.41 -8.96
N LEU A 147 -11.10 -8.46 -9.25
CA LEU A 147 -10.31 -7.29 -9.57
C LEU A 147 -10.74 -6.59 -10.88
N PHE A 148 -11.03 -7.33 -11.95
CA PHE A 148 -11.56 -6.74 -13.19
C PHE A 148 -12.89 -6.02 -12.94
N ASN A 149 -13.79 -6.64 -12.16
CA ASN A 149 -15.05 -6.04 -11.77
C ASN A 149 -14.89 -4.77 -10.92
N VAL A 150 -13.89 -4.73 -10.04
CA VAL A 150 -13.58 -3.55 -9.23
C VAL A 150 -13.06 -2.43 -10.11
N LEU A 151 -12.09 -2.72 -10.98
CA LEU A 151 -11.49 -1.71 -11.88
C LEU A 151 -12.51 -1.17 -12.89
N SER A 152 -13.35 -2.04 -13.47
CA SER A 152 -14.38 -1.62 -14.42
C SER A 152 -15.43 -0.72 -13.78
N ARG A 153 -15.81 -0.98 -12.52
CA ARG A 153 -16.68 -0.07 -11.75
C ARG A 153 -16.05 1.31 -11.60
N PHE A 154 -14.77 1.41 -11.25
CA PHE A 154 -14.11 2.72 -11.11
C PHE A 154 -13.95 3.46 -12.44
N LEU A 155 -13.69 2.75 -13.54
CA LEU A 155 -13.57 3.34 -14.87
C LEU A 155 -14.92 3.81 -15.46
N THR A 156 -16.02 3.21 -15.01
CA THR A 156 -17.38 3.55 -15.46
C THR A 156 -18.13 4.46 -14.49
N ASP A 157 -17.57 4.70 -13.30
CA ASP A 157 -18.12 5.63 -12.31
C ASP A 157 -18.04 7.06 -12.83
N SER A 158 -19.19 7.58 -13.26
CA SER A 158 -19.32 8.90 -13.90
C SER A 158 -19.41 10.05 -12.90
N ARG A 159 -19.06 9.83 -11.62
CA ARG A 159 -19.06 10.90 -10.61
C ARG A 159 -17.86 11.85 -10.82
N PRO A 160 -18.06 13.18 -10.90
CA PRO A 160 -17.05 14.09 -11.47
C PRO A 160 -15.78 14.37 -10.64
N ASP A 161 -15.56 13.74 -9.48
CA ASP A 161 -14.45 14.12 -8.57
C ASP A 161 -13.30 13.12 -8.46
N VAL A 162 -13.25 12.09 -9.32
CA VAL A 162 -12.06 11.24 -9.46
C VAL A 162 -11.49 11.32 -10.88
N MET A 163 -11.46 12.52 -11.45
CA MET A 163 -10.69 12.79 -12.66
C MET A 163 -9.26 13.13 -12.26
N ILE A 164 -8.40 12.10 -12.20
CA ILE A 164 -6.95 12.26 -12.04
C ILE A 164 -6.47 13.13 -13.21
N ARG A 165 -6.02 14.34 -12.89
CA ARG A 165 -5.38 15.27 -13.82
C ARG A 165 -3.90 15.40 -13.47
#